data_AF-A0A4P2QMT5-F1
#
_entry.id   AF-A0A4P2QMT5-F1
#
_cell.length_a   1.000
_cell.length_b   1.000
_cell.length_c   1.000
_cell.angle_alpha   90.00
_cell.angle_beta   90.00
_cell.angle_gamma   90.00
#
_symmetry.space_group_name_H-M   'P 1'
#
loop_
_entity.id
_entity.type
_entity.pdbx_description
1 polymer ?
#
loop_
_entity_poly.entity_id
_entity_poly.type
_entity_poly.pdbx_seq_one_letter_code
_entity_poly.pdbx_strand_id
1 'polypeptide(L)'
;MGRTGTISRDGSGDLFLAFATGNRIAAEPKELTRTLREVDDGRLDPLFQAAEEAVEEAILNALTMATTTFGQDDHVAHTPSRSTGCAR
;
A
#
# COMPACT_ATOMS: atom_id res chain seq x y z
N MET A 1 -1.57 -7.07 -3.55
CA MET A 1 -3.01 -7.21 -3.90
C MET A 1 -3.40 -8.66 -4.17
N GLY A 2 -2.83 -9.34 -5.18
CA GLY A 2 -3.22 -10.73 -5.50
C GLY A 2 -3.05 -11.73 -4.34
N ARG A 3 -1.99 -11.57 -3.53
CA ARG A 3 -1.73 -12.41 -2.35
C ARG A 3 -2.82 -12.35 -1.27
N THR A 4 -3.59 -11.26 -1.22
CA THR A 4 -4.73 -11.13 -0.32
C THR A 4 -6.06 -11.53 -0.98
N GLY A 5 -6.01 -12.16 -2.17
CA GLY A 5 -7.16 -12.79 -2.82
C GLY A 5 -7.96 -11.92 -3.79
N THR A 6 -7.51 -10.71 -4.13
CA THR A 6 -8.20 -9.91 -5.17
C THR A 6 -7.92 -10.44 -6.58
N ILE A 7 -8.91 -10.27 -7.45
CA ILE A 7 -8.84 -10.55 -8.89
C ILE A 7 -9.15 -9.31 -9.75
N SER A 8 -9.23 -8.13 -9.11
CA SER A 8 -9.52 -6.84 -9.77
C SER A 8 -10.73 -6.89 -10.70
N ARG A 9 -11.90 -7.27 -10.16
CA ARG A 9 -13.18 -7.33 -10.91
C ARG A 9 -13.55 -5.97 -11.49
N ASP A 10 -14.35 -5.96 -12.55
CA ASP A 10 -14.76 -4.77 -13.34
C ASP A 10 -15.35 -3.60 -12.52
N GLY A 11 -15.85 -3.83 -11.30
CA GLY A 11 -16.32 -2.78 -10.39
C GLY A 11 -15.31 -2.31 -9.33
N SER A 12 -14.10 -2.89 -9.30
CA SER A 12 -13.03 -2.58 -8.34
C SER A 12 -12.15 -1.45 -8.88
N GLY A 13 -12.04 -0.37 -8.13
CA GLY A 13 -11.16 0.76 -8.45
C GLY A 13 -9.76 0.59 -7.86
N ASP A 14 -8.96 -0.35 -8.38
CA ASP A 14 -7.60 -0.60 -7.87
C ASP A 14 -6.61 0.39 -8.51
N LEU A 15 -5.96 1.24 -7.71
CA LEU A 15 -4.99 2.26 -8.15
C LEU A 15 -3.70 2.18 -7.31
N PHE A 16 -2.55 2.39 -7.96
CA PHE A 16 -1.25 2.48 -7.30
C PHE A 16 -0.55 3.80 -7.63
N LEU A 17 0.10 4.38 -6.63
CA LEU A 17 0.96 5.55 -6.77
C LEU A 17 2.26 5.31 -6.01
N ALA A 18 3.39 5.39 -6.71
CA ALA A 18 4.71 5.29 -6.12
C ALA A 18 5.45 6.61 -6.29
N PHE A 19 6.16 7.03 -5.25
CA PHE A 19 7.03 8.20 -5.27
C PHE A 19 8.30 7.90 -4.49
N ALA A 20 9.39 8.57 -4.86
CA ALA A 20 10.67 8.47 -4.19
C ALA A 20 11.03 9.80 -3.53
N THR A 21 11.59 9.74 -2.33
CA THR A 21 12.07 10.91 -1.60
C THR A 21 13.56 11.20 -1.83
N GLY A 22 14.23 10.34 -2.61
CA GLY A 22 15.67 10.35 -2.83
C GLY A 22 16.21 11.49 -3.69
N ASN A 23 15.36 12.12 -4.50
CA ASN A 23 15.65 13.33 -5.27
C ASN A 23 14.54 14.36 -4.99
N ARG A 24 14.90 15.56 -4.52
CA ARG A 24 13.95 16.65 -4.31
C ARG A 24 14.06 17.64 -5.47
N ILE A 25 12.96 17.83 -6.18
CA ILE A 25 12.89 18.72 -7.33
C ILE A 25 12.27 20.04 -6.88
N ALA A 26 13.00 21.14 -6.99
CA ALA A 26 12.47 22.48 -6.74
C ALA A 26 11.43 22.84 -7.82
N ALA A 27 10.33 23.46 -7.40
CA ALA A 27 9.29 23.94 -8.33
C ALA A 27 9.84 25.02 -9.27
N GLU A 28 10.76 25.86 -8.79
CA GLU A 28 11.45 26.89 -9.56
C GLU A 28 12.96 26.56 -9.64
N PRO A 29 13.43 26.05 -10.79
CA PRO A 29 14.84 25.72 -10.96
C PRO A 29 15.69 26.99 -11.15
N LYS A 30 16.78 27.09 -10.40
CA LYS A 30 17.79 28.17 -10.57
C LYS A 30 18.85 27.83 -11.62
N GLU A 31 19.15 26.54 -11.76
CA GLU A 31 20.16 26.00 -12.68
C GLU A 31 19.52 25.41 -13.93
N LEU A 32 20.25 25.45 -15.06
CA LEU A 32 19.80 24.90 -16.34
C LEU A 32 19.69 23.37 -16.33
N THR A 33 20.50 22.70 -15.51
CA THR A 33 20.57 21.23 -15.46
C THR A 33 20.46 20.70 -14.03
N ARG A 34 20.14 19.42 -13.90
CA ARG A 34 20.06 18.71 -12.61
C ARG A 34 20.77 17.37 -12.71
N THR A 35 21.38 16.93 -11.60
CA THR A 35 21.87 15.57 -11.43
C THR A 35 20.84 14.77 -10.65
N LEU A 36 20.51 13.58 -11.12
CA LEU A 36 19.60 12.66 -10.45
C LEU A 36 20.38 11.46 -9.92
N ARG A 37 19.97 10.95 -8.76
CA ARG A 37 20.43 9.67 -8.23
C ARG A 37 19.34 8.64 -8.42
N GLU A 38 19.66 7.55 -9.09
CA GLU A 38 18.76 6.43 -9.30
C GLU A 38 19.36 5.14 -8.76
N VAL A 39 18.51 4.14 -8.58
CA VAL A 39 18.94 2.77 -8.27
C VAL A 39 19.15 2.08 -9.60
N ASP A 40 20.22 1.28 -9.70
CA ASP A 40 20.48 0.45 -10.87
C ASP A 40 19.32 -0.53 -11.10
N ASP A 41 18.82 -0.62 -12.34
CA ASP A 41 17.68 -1.46 -12.71
C ASP A 41 17.89 -2.94 -12.33
N GLY A 42 19.11 -3.44 -12.44
CA GLY A 42 19.48 -4.81 -12.07
C GLY A 42 19.48 -5.08 -10.56
N ARG A 43 19.14 -4.07 -9.74
CA ARG A 43 19.07 -4.15 -8.28
C ARG A 43 17.70 -3.76 -7.73
N LEU A 44 16.68 -3.69 -8.57
CA LEU A 44 15.31 -3.32 -8.14
C LEU A 44 14.54 -4.46 -7.49
N ASP A 45 14.91 -5.73 -7.71
CA ASP A 45 14.17 -6.89 -7.18
C ASP A 45 13.87 -6.81 -5.67
N PRO A 46 14.82 -6.43 -4.79
CA PRO A 46 14.52 -6.27 -3.37
C PRO A 46 13.50 -5.16 -3.08
N LEU A 47 13.45 -4.10 -3.90
CA LEU A 47 12.46 -3.03 -3.74
C LEU A 47 11.07 -3.50 -4.20
N PHE A 48 10.98 -4.29 -5.26
CA PHE A 48 9.71 -4.89 -5.70
C PHE A 48 9.17 -5.87 -4.67
N GLN A 49 10.02 -6.74 -4.13
CA GLN A 49 9.64 -7.66 -3.06
C GLN A 49 9.18 -6.90 -1.80
N ALA A 50 9.95 -5.90 -1.37
CA ALA A 50 9.56 -5.08 -0.22
C ALA A 50 8.23 -4.36 -0.43
N ALA A 51 7.95 -3.85 -1.63
CA ALA A 51 6.68 -3.23 -1.96
C ALA A 51 5.52 -4.23 -1.94
N GLU A 52 5.73 -5.45 -2.46
CA GLU A 52 4.73 -6.53 -2.42
C GLU A 52 4.36 -6.91 -0.98
N GLU A 53 5.37 -7.20 -0.15
CA GLU A 53 5.19 -7.57 1.25
C GLU A 53 4.52 -6.44 2.05
N ALA A 54 4.96 -5.19 1.85
CA ALA A 54 4.36 -4.04 2.53
C ALA A 54 2.89 -3.84 2.16
N VAL A 55 2.51 -4.04 0.89
CA VAL A 55 1.11 -3.90 0.44
C VAL A 55 0.25 -5.03 0.98
N GLU A 56 0.74 -6.27 0.98
CA GLU A 56 0.03 -7.41 1.57
C GLU A 56 -0.26 -7.16 3.06
N GLU A 57 0.77 -6.80 3.83
CA GLU A 57 0.65 -6.55 5.26
C GLU A 57 -0.22 -5.32 5.56
N ALA A 58 -0.19 -4.27 4.73
CA ALA A 58 -1.06 -3.11 4.89
C ALA A 58 -2.56 -3.48 4.78
N ILE A 59 -2.92 -4.37 3.85
CA ILE A 59 -4.30 -4.86 3.69
C ILE A 59 -4.71 -5.71 4.90
N LEU A 60 -3.83 -6.61 5.36
CA LEU A 60 -4.08 -7.41 6.55
C LEU A 60 -4.23 -6.55 7.81
N ASN A 61 -3.41 -5.51 7.96
CA ASN A 61 -3.51 -4.54 9.03
C ASN A 61 -4.83 -3.77 8.99
N ALA A 62 -5.28 -3.32 7.80
CA ALA A 62 -6.56 -2.64 7.66
C ALA A 62 -7.73 -3.51 8.14
N LEU A 63 -7.74 -4.81 7.80
CA LEU A 63 -8.78 -5.75 8.23
C LEU A 63 -8.70 -6.07 9.71
N THR A 64 -7.51 -6.37 10.21
CA THR A 64 -7.34 -6.80 11.61
C THR A 64 -7.56 -5.64 12.59
N MET A 65 -7.21 -4.41 12.21
CA MET A 65 -7.42 -3.22 13.03
C MET A 65 -8.80 -2.58 12.86
N ALA A 66 -9.63 -3.08 11.92
CA ALA A 66 -10.98 -2.57 11.72
C ALA A 66 -11.86 -2.78 12.96
N THR A 67 -12.73 -1.80 13.23
CA THR A 67 -13.78 -1.88 14.24
C THR A 67 -15.15 -2.04 13.59
N THR A 68 -16.08 -2.73 14.26
CA THR A 68 -17.47 -2.81 13.79
C THR A 68 -18.05 -1.41 13.59
N THR A 69 -18.63 -1.17 12.42
CA THR A 69 -19.12 0.13 11.99
C THR A 69 -20.56 0.02 11.48
N PHE A 70 -21.42 0.94 11.91
CA PHE A 70 -22.81 1.06 11.47
C PHE A 70 -22.89 2.14 10.38
N GLY A 71 -23.47 1.80 9.23
CA GLY A 71 -23.60 2.65 8.06
C GLY A 71 -25.04 3.09 7.78
N GLN A 72 -25.26 3.68 6.62
CA GLN A 72 -26.59 4.03 6.11
C GLN A 72 -27.43 2.77 5.82
N ASP A 73 -28.76 2.91 5.85
CA ASP A 73 -29.73 1.85 5.54
C ASP A 73 -29.56 0.59 6.43
N ASP A 74 -29.27 0.80 7.71
CA ASP A 74 -29.04 -0.25 8.71
C ASP A 74 -27.91 -1.24 8.35
N HIS A 75 -27.01 -0.88 7.43
CA HIS A 75 -25.85 -1.70 7.11
C HIS A 75 -24.86 -1.77 8.28
N VAL A 76 -24.33 -2.97 8.53
CA VAL A 76 -23.30 -3.18 9.57
C VAL A 76 -22.11 -3.92 8.96
N ALA A 77 -20.93 -3.31 9.08
CA ALA A 77 -19.66 -3.96 8.75
C ALA A 77 -19.01 -4.43 10.05
N HIS A 78 -18.89 -5.74 10.24
CA HIS A 78 -18.30 -6.32 11.44
C HIS A 78 -16.78 -6.42 11.34
N THR A 79 -16.12 -6.23 12.48
CA THR A 79 -14.69 -6.58 12.60
C THR A 79 -14.49 -8.09 12.38
N PRO A 80 -13.41 -8.52 11.70
CA PRO A 80 -13.09 -9.94 11.59
C PRO A 80 -12.87 -10.59 12.96
N SER A 81 -13.31 -11.84 13.13
CA SER A 81 -13.06 -12.56 14.38
C SER A 81 -11.55 -12.76 14.58
N ARG A 82 -10.99 -12.14 15.61
CA ARG A 82 -9.62 -12.46 16.05
C ARG A 82 -9.67 -13.85 16.71
N SER A 83 -8.95 -14.83 16.16
CA SER A 83 -8.65 -16.03 16.93
C SER A 83 -7.86 -15.58 18.17
N THR A 84 -8.45 -15.70 19.35
CA THR A 84 -7.79 -15.50 20.63
C THR A 84 -6.65 -16.50 20.76
N GLY A 85 -5.45 -16.10 20.33
CA GLY A 85 -4.33 -17.00 20.20
C GLY A 85 -2.97 -16.29 20.10
N CYS A 86 -2.81 -15.11 20.69
CA CYS A 86 -1.50 -14.63 21.14
C CYS A 86 -1.70 -13.44 22.09
N ALA A 87 -1.99 -13.75 23.35
CA ALA A 87 -1.69 -12.86 24.46
C ALA A 87 -0.58 -13.52 25.27
N ARG A 88 0.66 -13.42 24.79
CA ARG A 88 1.92 -13.30 25.57
C ARG A 88 3.14 -13.40 24.67
#